data_AF-A0A5C3QMS2-F1
#
_entry.id   AF-A0A5C3QMS2-F1
#
_cell.length_a   1.000
_cell.length_b   1.000
_cell.length_c   1.000
_cell.angle_alpha   90.00
_cell.angle_beta   90.00
_cell.angle_gamma   90.00
#
_symmetry.space_group_name_H-M   'P 1'
#
loop_
_entity.id
_entity.type
_entity.pdbx_description
1 polymer ?
#
loop_
_entity_poly.entity_id
_entity_poly.type
_entity_poly.pdbx_seq_one_letter_code
_entity_poly.pdbx_strand_id
1 'polypeptide(L)'
;MAISRRAASAILRSGRVQTRKASTHAHPEVAEAEHYAQETIGSTTWRNFILYSLVGVGFYKFAPAQGEEVAVTRWIKSISFPTDFWVDHNSKHAALSKESAAHVLLVTDAKKERVHRYRFQQESELISPFRGKVGEY
;
A
#
# COMPACT_ATOMS: atom_id res chain seq x y z
N MET A 1 59.18 -25.41 12.85
CA MET A 1 59.29 -23.96 13.12
C MET A 1 57.88 -23.40 13.29
N ALA A 2 57.49 -23.07 14.51
CA ALA A 2 56.17 -22.56 14.86
C ALA A 2 56.20 -21.03 14.94
N ILE A 3 55.29 -20.34 14.24
CA ILE A 3 55.12 -18.89 14.35
C ILE A 3 53.72 -18.62 14.89
N SER A 4 53.67 -18.49 16.21
CA SER A 4 52.55 -17.96 16.98
C SER A 4 52.36 -16.49 16.62
N ARG A 5 51.22 -16.14 16.01
CA ARG A 5 50.77 -14.75 15.89
C ARG A 5 49.70 -14.50 16.93
N ARG A 6 50.11 -13.79 17.98
CA ARG A 6 49.28 -13.38 19.11
C ARG A 6 48.10 -12.54 18.63
N ALA A 7 46.90 -12.89 19.10
CA ALA A 7 45.69 -12.11 18.96
C ALA A 7 45.82 -10.80 19.77
N ALA A 8 45.62 -9.67 19.13
CA ALA A 8 45.49 -8.37 19.79
C ALA A 8 43.99 -8.11 20.04
N SER A 9 43.54 -8.40 21.26
CA SER A 9 42.21 -8.07 21.76
C SER A 9 42.11 -6.57 22.01
N ALA A 10 41.46 -5.85 21.10
CA ALA A 10 41.11 -4.44 21.29
C ALA A 10 39.96 -4.33 22.31
N ILE A 11 40.29 -3.85 23.52
CA ILE A 11 39.31 -3.53 24.56
C ILE A 11 38.57 -2.26 24.13
N LEU A 12 37.37 -2.42 23.58
CA LEU A 12 36.42 -1.32 23.37
C LEU A 12 35.90 -0.85 24.74
N ARG A 13 36.51 0.21 25.29
CA ARG A 13 35.92 0.99 26.39
C ARG A 13 34.70 1.74 25.85
N SER A 14 33.53 1.14 25.98
CA SER A 14 32.27 1.88 25.83
C SER A 14 32.07 2.76 27.07
N GLY A 15 32.54 4.00 26.98
CA GLY A 15 32.21 5.04 27.95
C GLY A 15 30.74 5.41 27.78
N ARG A 16 29.85 4.78 28.53
CA ARG A 16 28.45 5.21 28.65
C ARG A 16 28.44 6.53 29.42
N VAL A 17 28.38 7.65 28.72
CA VAL A 17 28.15 8.97 29.34
C VAL A 17 26.73 8.94 29.92
N GLN A 18 26.62 8.75 31.23
CA GLN A 18 25.37 8.96 31.95
C GLN A 18 25.10 10.46 32.02
N THR A 19 24.23 10.96 31.16
CA THR A 19 23.64 12.29 31.31
C THR A 19 22.66 12.27 32.46
N ARG A 20 22.99 12.92 33.59
CA ARG A 20 22.04 13.12 34.69
C ARG A 20 20.91 14.02 34.19
N LYS A 21 19.68 13.52 34.19
CA LYS A 21 18.50 14.37 34.06
C LYS A 21 18.31 15.09 35.39
N ALA A 22 18.32 16.42 35.35
CA ALA A 22 17.95 17.24 36.49
C ALA A 22 16.47 17.00 36.81
N SER A 23 16.21 16.42 37.99
CA SER A 23 14.86 16.24 38.51
C SER A 23 14.41 17.52 39.21
N THR A 24 13.38 18.18 38.68
CA THR A 24 12.61 19.18 39.41
C THR A 24 11.15 18.71 39.44
N HIS A 25 10.66 18.41 40.64
CA HIS A 25 9.26 18.07 40.92
C HIS A 25 8.42 19.36 41.03
N ALA A 26 7.23 19.39 40.40
CA ALA A 26 5.94 19.60 41.08
C ALA A 26 4.80 19.95 40.08
N HIS A 27 3.77 19.09 40.08
CA HIS A 27 2.31 19.34 40.05
C HIS A 27 1.58 18.28 39.19
N PRO A 28 0.76 17.39 39.79
CA PRO A 28 -0.12 16.50 39.06
C PRO A 28 -1.43 17.25 38.78
N GLU A 29 -1.52 17.93 37.64
CA GLU A 29 -2.81 18.29 37.07
C GLU A 29 -3.15 17.30 35.96
N VAL A 30 -4.37 16.77 36.03
CA VAL A 30 -5.01 15.89 35.05
C VAL A 30 -5.27 16.71 33.78
N ALA A 31 -4.23 16.92 33.00
CA ALA A 31 -4.32 17.16 31.58
C ALA A 31 -3.67 15.94 30.92
N GLU A 32 -4.31 15.37 29.90
CA GLU A 32 -3.65 14.42 29.02
C GLU A 32 -2.50 15.16 28.33
N ALA A 33 -1.36 15.20 29.01
CA ALA A 33 -0.17 15.88 28.54
C ALA A 33 0.46 14.92 27.54
N GLU A 34 0.10 15.09 26.27
CA GLU A 34 0.85 14.54 25.16
C GLU A 34 2.29 15.02 25.31
N HIS A 35 3.16 14.14 25.82
CA HIS A 35 4.58 14.43 26.01
C HIS A 35 5.24 14.37 24.64
N TYR A 36 5.22 15.49 23.91
CA TYR A 36 5.97 15.63 22.67
C TYR A 36 7.46 15.59 22.99
N ALA A 37 8.18 14.66 22.36
CA ALA A 37 9.64 14.60 22.48
C ALA A 37 10.23 15.92 21.96
N GLN A 38 11.06 16.57 22.77
CA GLN A 38 11.66 17.86 22.40
C GLN A 38 12.56 17.68 21.17
N GLU A 39 12.10 18.17 20.01
CA GLU A 39 12.81 18.03 18.74
C GLU A 39 14.01 18.97 18.69
N THR A 40 15.18 18.45 19.07
CA THR A 40 16.47 19.15 18.90
C THR A 40 17.10 18.77 17.57
N ILE A 41 17.97 19.62 17.00
CA ILE A 41 18.73 19.36 15.76
C ILE A 41 19.56 18.05 15.84
N GLY A 42 19.89 17.58 17.05
CA GLY A 42 20.55 16.29 17.28
C GLY A 42 19.60 15.07 17.34
N SER A 43 18.30 15.24 17.12
CA SER A 43 17.34 14.14 17.14
C SER A 43 17.60 13.16 15.98
N THR A 44 17.14 11.91 16.15
CA THR A 44 17.27 10.87 15.12
C THR A 44 16.63 11.30 13.79
N THR A 45 15.54 12.07 13.84
CA THR A 45 14.86 12.59 12.65
C THR A 45 15.77 13.52 11.84
N TRP A 46 16.36 14.54 12.48
CA TRP A 46 17.27 15.48 11.80
C TRP A 46 18.55 14.82 11.33
N ARG A 47 19.09 13.88 12.10
CA ARG A 47 20.26 13.08 11.67
C ARG A 47 19.96 12.28 10.41
N ASN A 48 18.82 11.56 10.39
CA ASN A 48 18.42 10.77 9.24
C ASN A 48 18.18 11.68 8.03
N PHE A 49 17.51 12.83 8.20
CA PHE A 49 17.30 13.81 7.14
C PHE A 49 18.61 14.31 6.52
N ILE A 50 19.59 14.69 7.35
CA ILE A 50 20.92 15.13 6.89
C ILE A 50 21.63 14.00 6.14
N LEU A 51 21.58 12.77 6.67
CA LEU A 51 22.18 11.61 6.02
C LEU A 51 21.53 11.33 4.66
N TYR A 52 20.20 11.33 4.57
CA TYR A 52 19.48 11.14 3.31
C TYR A 52 19.78 12.26 2.31
N SER A 53 19.88 13.50 2.77
CA SER A 53 20.27 14.64 1.95
C SER A 53 21.69 14.46 1.38
N LEU A 54 22.66 14.08 2.22
CA LEU A 54 24.03 13.80 1.77
C LEU A 54 24.10 12.63 0.79
N VAL A 55 23.37 11.55 1.06
CA VAL A 55 23.27 10.40 0.15
C VAL A 55 22.66 10.84 -1.19
N GLY A 56 21.61 11.66 -1.18
CA GLY A 56 20.98 12.19 -2.40
C GLY A 56 21.93 13.05 -3.23
N VAL A 57 22.66 13.97 -2.61
CA VAL A 57 23.64 14.82 -3.29
C VAL A 57 24.81 14.00 -3.83
N GLY A 58 25.32 13.05 -3.03
CA GLY A 58 26.36 12.12 -3.45
C GLY A 58 25.90 11.28 -4.64
N PHE A 59 24.68 10.76 -4.58
CA PHE A 59 24.08 10.02 -5.69
C PHE A 59 23.95 10.88 -6.94
N TYR A 60 23.49 12.14 -6.86
CA TYR A 60 23.39 13.02 -8.03
C TYR A 60 24.75 13.31 -8.68
N LYS A 61 25.79 13.57 -7.88
CA LYS A 61 27.14 13.91 -8.37
C LYS A 61 27.91 12.72 -8.91
N PHE A 62 27.74 11.56 -8.31
CA PHE A 62 28.50 10.34 -8.62
C PHE A 62 27.64 9.25 -9.27
N ALA A 63 26.42 9.59 -9.70
CA ALA A 63 25.59 8.67 -10.45
C ALA A 63 26.30 8.31 -11.76
N PRO A 64 26.37 7.01 -12.09
CA PRO A 64 26.89 6.57 -13.38
C PRO A 64 26.07 7.16 -14.52
N ALA A 65 26.72 7.38 -15.67
CA ALA A 65 26.00 7.82 -16.86
C ALA A 65 24.96 6.77 -17.30
N GLN A 66 23.88 7.22 -17.94
CA GLN A 66 22.85 6.32 -18.46
C GLN A 66 23.49 5.33 -19.45
N GLY A 67 23.45 4.04 -19.14
CA GLY A 67 24.01 2.96 -19.97
C GLY A 67 25.27 2.30 -19.41
N GLU A 68 25.86 2.80 -18.32
CA GLU A 68 27.01 2.15 -17.69
C GLU A 68 26.58 0.93 -16.85
N GLU A 69 27.24 -0.22 -17.08
CA GLU A 69 26.97 -1.49 -16.39
C GLU A 69 27.58 -1.47 -14.98
N VAL A 70 26.94 -0.75 -14.07
CA VAL A 70 27.29 -0.75 -12.64
C VAL A 70 26.87 -2.08 -11.99
N ALA A 71 27.58 -2.48 -10.92
CA ALA A 71 27.27 -3.70 -10.16
C ALA A 71 25.78 -3.79 -9.76
N VAL A 72 25.16 -2.65 -9.44
CA VAL A 72 23.74 -2.55 -9.10
C VAL A 72 22.84 -2.83 -10.32
N THR A 73 23.12 -2.25 -11.49
CA THR A 73 22.31 -2.50 -12.70
C THR A 73 22.48 -3.95 -13.17
N ARG A 74 23.68 -4.53 -13.05
CA ARG A 74 23.93 -5.95 -13.30
C ARG A 74 23.16 -6.86 -12.33
N TRP A 75 23.16 -6.52 -11.04
CA TRP A 75 22.38 -7.25 -10.04
C TRP A 75 20.88 -7.17 -10.30
N ILE A 76 20.36 -5.97 -10.59
CA ILE A 76 18.95 -5.79 -10.97
C ILE A 76 18.61 -6.61 -12.21
N LYS A 77 19.46 -6.61 -13.24
CA LYS A 77 19.29 -7.45 -14.44
C LYS A 77 19.27 -8.94 -14.11
N SER A 78 20.04 -9.39 -13.11
CA SER A 78 20.08 -10.81 -12.72
C SER A 78 18.79 -11.31 -12.06
N ILE A 79 18.03 -10.43 -11.40
CA ILE A 79 16.76 -10.76 -10.75
C ILE A 79 15.54 -10.38 -11.58
N SER A 80 15.73 -9.56 -12.62
CA SER A 80 14.65 -9.09 -13.48
C SER A 80 14.36 -10.08 -14.59
N PHE A 81 13.09 -10.21 -14.95
CA PHE A 81 12.70 -10.97 -16.13
C PHE A 81 13.12 -10.23 -17.42
N PRO A 82 13.50 -10.97 -18.48
CA PRO A 82 13.80 -10.37 -19.77
C PRO A 82 12.56 -9.68 -20.34
N THR A 83 12.76 -8.65 -21.17
CA THR A 83 11.66 -7.88 -21.77
C THR A 83 10.68 -8.76 -22.55
N ASP A 84 11.18 -9.78 -23.25
CA ASP A 84 10.38 -10.71 -24.05
C ASP A 84 9.35 -11.48 -23.20
N PHE A 85 9.69 -11.80 -21.95
CA PHE A 85 8.76 -12.46 -21.02
C PHE A 85 7.52 -11.58 -20.79
N TRP A 86 7.70 -10.27 -20.61
CA TRP A 86 6.60 -9.35 -20.39
C TRP A 86 5.77 -9.13 -21.65
N VAL A 87 6.39 -9.11 -22.82
CA VAL A 87 5.66 -9.01 -24.10
C VAL A 87 4.75 -10.23 -24.30
N ASP A 88 5.30 -11.43 -24.11
CA ASP A 88 4.53 -12.68 -24.20
C ASP A 88 3.42 -12.72 -23.14
N HIS A 89 3.74 -12.43 -21.88
CA HIS A 89 2.77 -12.42 -20.77
C HIS A 89 1.63 -11.41 -21.01
N ASN A 90 1.95 -10.19 -21.42
CA ASN A 90 0.95 -9.16 -21.71
C ASN A 90 0.07 -9.54 -22.90
N SER A 91 0.64 -10.16 -23.94
CA SER A 91 -0.15 -10.61 -25.09
C SER A 91 -1.15 -11.72 -24.72
N LYS A 92 -0.74 -12.67 -23.87
CA LYS A 92 -1.63 -13.70 -23.31
C LYS A 92 -2.74 -13.09 -22.47
N HIS A 93 -2.41 -12.14 -21.60
CA HIS A 93 -3.42 -11.45 -20.79
C HIS A 93 -4.38 -10.62 -21.63
N ALA A 94 -3.90 -9.96 -22.70
CA ALA A 94 -4.76 -9.24 -23.63
C ALA A 94 -5.76 -10.19 -24.33
N ALA A 95 -5.32 -11.38 -24.73
CA ALA A 95 -6.20 -12.40 -25.29
C ALA A 95 -7.25 -12.89 -24.28
N LEU A 96 -6.83 -13.22 -23.06
CA LEU A 96 -7.74 -13.64 -21.97
C LEU A 96 -8.76 -12.55 -21.62
N SER A 97 -8.35 -11.28 -21.57
CA SER A 97 -9.26 -10.15 -21.32
C SER A 97 -10.30 -10.02 -22.43
N LYS A 98 -9.92 -10.27 -23.68
CA LYS A 98 -10.86 -10.28 -24.81
C LYS A 98 -11.91 -11.38 -24.67
N GLU A 99 -11.50 -12.58 -24.28
CA GLU A 99 -12.42 -13.71 -24.03
C GLU A 99 -13.36 -13.41 -22.87
N SER A 100 -12.83 -12.93 -21.74
CA SER A 100 -13.63 -12.52 -20.58
C SER A 100 -14.65 -11.44 -20.94
N ALA A 101 -14.26 -10.43 -21.71
CA ALA A 101 -15.17 -9.39 -22.17
C ALA A 101 -16.29 -9.95 -23.06
N ALA A 102 -15.97 -10.91 -23.95
CA ALA A 102 -16.99 -11.56 -24.79
C ALA A 102 -18.03 -12.33 -23.95
N HIS A 103 -17.59 -13.01 -22.89
CA HIS A 103 -18.50 -13.69 -21.96
C HIS A 103 -19.40 -12.71 -21.21
N VAL A 104 -18.84 -11.59 -20.74
CA VAL A 104 -19.62 -10.54 -20.08
C VAL A 104 -20.67 -10.00 -21.04
N LEU A 105 -20.30 -9.67 -22.29
CA LEU A 105 -21.24 -9.18 -23.29
C LEU A 105 -22.40 -10.16 -23.54
N LEU A 106 -22.10 -11.47 -23.65
CA LEU A 106 -23.12 -12.49 -23.84
C LEU A 106 -24.14 -12.53 -22.69
N VAL A 107 -23.67 -12.39 -21.45
CA VAL A 107 -24.54 -12.37 -20.28
C VAL A 107 -25.30 -11.06 -20.16
N THR A 108 -24.67 -9.92 -20.46
CA THR A 108 -25.33 -8.61 -20.37
C THR A 108 -26.39 -8.41 -21.45
N ASP A 109 -26.19 -8.97 -22.64
CA ASP A 109 -27.15 -8.88 -23.74
C ASP A 109 -28.34 -9.83 -23.58
N ALA A 110 -28.25 -10.81 -22.68
CA ALA A 110 -29.33 -11.76 -22.42
C ALA A 110 -30.56 -11.03 -21.83
N LYS A 111 -31.59 -10.84 -22.66
CA LYS A 111 -32.88 -10.29 -22.22
C LYS A 111 -33.82 -11.43 -21.82
N LYS A 112 -34.47 -11.30 -20.66
CA LYS A 112 -35.56 -12.18 -20.27
C LYS A 112 -36.70 -12.03 -21.27
N GLU A 113 -37.24 -13.14 -21.75
CA GLU A 113 -38.38 -13.12 -22.66
C GLU A 113 -39.56 -12.37 -22.03
N ARG A 114 -40.15 -11.46 -22.81
CA ARG A 114 -41.27 -10.63 -22.36
C ARG A 114 -42.54 -11.46 -22.34
N VAL A 115 -42.78 -12.14 -21.22
CA VAL A 115 -44.04 -12.85 -20.99
C VAL A 115 -45.15 -11.83 -20.77
N HIS A 116 -46.00 -11.65 -21.77
CA HIS A 116 -47.22 -10.88 -21.65
C HIS A 116 -48.22 -11.67 -20.79
N ARG A 117 -48.40 -11.27 -19.54
CA ARG A 117 -49.52 -11.75 -18.73
C ARG A 117 -50.76 -10.96 -19.13
N TYR A 118 -51.57 -11.53 -20.01
CA TYR A 118 -52.91 -11.01 -20.27
C TYR A 118 -53.74 -11.16 -18.99
N ARG A 119 -53.99 -10.05 -18.30
CA ARG A 119 -55.03 -9.97 -17.28
C ARG A 119 -56.30 -9.48 -17.96
N PHE A 120 -57.37 -10.24 -17.86
CA PHE A 120 -58.70 -9.79 -18.26
C PHE A 120 -59.08 -8.58 -17.39
N GLN A 121 -59.37 -7.42 -18.01
CA GLN A 121 -59.78 -6.19 -17.32
C GLN A 121 -61.23 -6.20 -16.84
N GLN A 122 -62.02 -7.20 -17.23
CA GLN A 122 -63.46 -7.24 -16.95
C GLN A 122 -63.80 -7.37 -15.46
N GLU A 123 -62.88 -7.83 -14.61
CA GLU A 123 -63.14 -7.96 -13.16
C GLU A 123 -62.89 -6.66 -12.38
N SER A 124 -62.03 -5.75 -12.85
CA SER A 124 -61.74 -4.48 -12.16
C SER A 124 -62.86 -3.44 -12.28
N GLU A 125 -63.77 -3.61 -13.23
CA GLU A 125 -64.91 -2.69 -13.41
C GLU A 125 -66.15 -3.09 -12.60
N LEU A 126 -66.18 -4.30 -12.01
CA LEU A 126 -67.36 -4.82 -11.28
C LEU A 126 -67.39 -4.49 -9.79
N ILE A 127 -66.27 -4.06 -9.20
CA ILE A 127 -66.19 -3.68 -7.77
C ILE A 127 -66.11 -2.16 -7.67
N SER A 128 -67.27 -1.52 -7.59
CA SER A 128 -67.37 -0.13 -7.16
C SER A 128 -67.13 -0.04 -5.66
N PRO A 129 -66.25 0.86 -5.17
CA PRO A 129 -65.99 1.06 -3.74
C PRO A 129 -67.22 1.53 -2.96
N PHE A 130 -68.32 1.88 -3.64
CA PHE A 130 -69.58 2.32 -3.03
C PHE A 130 -70.63 1.22 -2.87
N ARG A 131 -70.35 -0.04 -3.24
CA ARG A 131 -71.34 -1.14 -3.21
C ARG A 131 -71.27 -2.05 -1.98
N GLY A 132 -70.23 -1.95 -1.16
CA GLY A 132 -70.11 -2.67 0.11
C GLY A 132 -70.58 -1.81 1.29
N LYS A 133 -71.50 -2.31 2.12
CA LYS A 133 -71.80 -1.68 3.41
C LYS A 133 -70.57 -1.78 4.31
N VAL A 134 -70.12 -0.65 4.86
CA VAL A 134 -69.08 -0.64 5.90
C VAL A 134 -69.76 -0.91 7.24
N GLY A 135 -69.40 -2.01 7.92
CA GLY A 135 -69.77 -2.25 9.32
C GLY A 135 -70.77 -3.39 9.63
N GLU A 136 -70.75 -4.50 8.89
CA GLU A 136 -71.42 -5.74 9.33
C GLU A 136 -70.38 -6.84 9.62
N TYR A 137 -69.75 -6.78 10.80
CA TYR A 137 -69.21 -7.90 11.58
C TYR A 137 -69.21 -7.53 13.05
#